data_AF-A0A4U7EB66-F1
#
_entry.id   AF-A0A4U7EB66-F1
#
_cell.length_a   1.000
_cell.length_b   1.000
_cell.length_c   1.000
_cell.angle_alpha   90.00
_cell.angle_beta   90.00
_cell.angle_gamma   90.00
#
_symmetry.space_group_name_H-M   'P 1'
#
loop_
_entity.id
_entity.type
_entity.pdbx_description
1 polymer ?
#
loop_
_entity_poly.entity_id
_entity_poly.type
_entity_poly.pdbx_seq_one_letter_code
_entity_poly.pdbx_strand_id
1 'polypeptide(L)'
;MTDPDSEVPENGAPADRDLPADDLLADRELPADRAFVCDDCGRRWYYDRRRCPDCGRSSADASTVRLETGAVMATTTVETTPSDVRAPNHLALARFDEVQLIAQAADGDLAPGDTVRFDGSHRLRDGRERTDPRLVAVDDS
;
A
#
# COMPACT_ATOMS: atom_id res chain seq x y z
N MET A 1 28.28 -29.05 -51.43
CA MET A 1 28.17 -30.22 -50.53
C MET A 1 28.34 -29.67 -49.11
N THR A 2 27.23 -29.25 -48.50
CA THR A 2 27.13 -28.80 -47.11
C THR A 2 25.67 -29.03 -46.66
N ASP A 3 25.51 -29.56 -45.45
CA ASP A 3 24.34 -30.20 -44.82
C ASP A 3 22.95 -29.53 -44.92
N PRO A 4 21.86 -30.32 -45.01
CA PRO A 4 20.47 -29.87 -44.87
C PRO A 4 19.82 -30.14 -43.49
N ASP A 5 20.59 -30.34 -42.42
CA ASP A 5 20.06 -30.53 -41.06
C ASP A 5 20.63 -29.49 -40.08
N SER A 6 20.03 -28.29 -40.10
CA SER A 6 20.16 -27.33 -38.99
C SER A 6 18.82 -27.22 -38.30
N GLU A 7 18.56 -28.18 -37.40
CA GLU A 7 17.52 -28.07 -36.39
C GLU A 7 17.84 -26.85 -35.52
N VAL A 8 17.00 -25.82 -35.61
CA VAL A 8 17.04 -24.68 -34.71
C VAL A 8 16.55 -25.19 -33.35
N PRO A 9 17.34 -25.12 -32.27
CA PRO A 9 16.86 -25.53 -30.96
C PRO A 9 15.69 -24.64 -30.56
N GLU A 10 14.60 -25.28 -30.14
CA GLU A 10 13.42 -24.63 -29.62
C GLU A 10 13.83 -23.69 -28.48
N ASN A 11 13.39 -22.43 -28.56
CA ASN A 11 13.58 -21.45 -27.51
C ASN A 11 12.86 -21.94 -26.25
N GLY A 12 13.58 -22.69 -25.42
CA GLY A 12 13.16 -23.01 -24.06
C GLY A 12 12.86 -21.70 -23.33
N ALA A 13 11.63 -21.58 -22.84
CA ALA A 13 11.26 -20.54 -21.90
C ALA A 13 12.36 -20.45 -20.81
N PRO A 14 12.82 -19.25 -20.42
CA PRO A 14 13.77 -19.17 -19.33
C PRO A 14 13.14 -19.85 -18.12
N ALA A 15 13.82 -20.89 -17.64
CA ALA A 15 13.46 -21.65 -16.45
C ALA A 15 13.03 -20.68 -15.35
N ASP A 16 11.93 -21.05 -14.67
CA ASP A 16 11.51 -20.48 -13.40
C ASP A 16 12.75 -20.12 -12.59
N ARG A 17 13.05 -18.82 -12.54
CA ARG A 17 14.06 -18.33 -11.61
C ARG A 17 13.37 -18.48 -10.27
N ASP A 18 13.70 -19.56 -9.57
CA ASP A 18 13.50 -19.72 -8.13
C ASP A 18 14.14 -18.49 -7.47
N LEU A 19 13.38 -17.40 -7.40
CA LEU A 19 13.67 -16.28 -6.55
C LEU A 19 13.42 -16.79 -5.14
N PRO A 20 14.42 -16.76 -4.25
CA PRO A 20 14.22 -17.19 -2.88
C PRO A 20 13.03 -16.42 -2.29
N ALA A 21 12.09 -17.16 -1.69
CA ALA A 21 10.87 -16.63 -1.09
C ALA A 21 11.12 -15.58 0.02
N ASP A 22 12.38 -15.45 0.48
CA ASP A 22 12.83 -14.45 1.45
C ASP A 22 12.90 -13.01 0.90
N ASP A 23 12.64 -12.81 -0.40
CA ASP A 23 12.65 -11.49 -1.05
C ASP A 23 11.22 -10.96 -1.33
N LEU A 24 10.19 -11.70 -0.90
CA LEU A 24 8.88 -11.11 -0.69
C LEU A 24 9.05 -10.09 0.42
N LEU A 25 8.73 -8.83 0.13
CA LEU A 25 8.71 -7.75 1.12
C LEU A 25 8.10 -8.34 2.39
N ALA A 26 8.92 -8.57 3.42
CA ALA A 26 8.39 -8.68 4.76
C ALA A 26 7.86 -7.27 5.01
N ASP A 27 6.62 -7.01 4.55
CA ASP A 27 5.89 -5.76 4.73
C ASP A 27 6.12 -5.45 6.20
N ARG A 28 6.95 -4.44 6.48
CA ARG A 28 7.30 -4.16 7.86
C ARG A 28 5.98 -3.91 8.59
N GLU A 29 5.64 -4.77 9.54
CA GLU A 29 4.38 -4.64 10.29
C GLU A 29 4.46 -3.41 11.17
N LEU A 30 4.09 -2.27 10.59
CA LEU A 30 4.01 -0.99 11.25
C LEU A 30 2.55 -0.69 11.59
N PRO A 31 2.31 0.06 12.69
CA PRO A 31 1.00 0.64 12.93
C PRO A 31 0.50 1.40 11.70
N ALA A 32 -0.80 1.32 11.39
CA ALA A 32 -1.39 1.93 10.22
C ALA A 32 -1.17 3.46 10.14
N ASP A 33 -0.94 4.12 11.26
CA ASP A 33 -0.68 5.57 11.33
C ASP A 33 0.80 5.95 11.12
N ARG A 34 1.62 5.06 10.57
CA ARG A 34 3.04 5.31 10.29
C ARG A 34 3.31 5.46 8.80
N ALA A 35 4.12 6.46 8.49
CA ALA A 35 4.78 6.62 7.20
C ALA A 35 6.29 6.47 7.38
N PHE A 36 6.96 6.03 6.33
CA PHE A 36 8.41 6.04 6.25
C PHE A 36 8.93 7.45 5.97
N VAL A 37 10.15 7.74 6.43
CA VAL A 37 10.91 8.94 6.09
C VAL A 37 12.33 8.54 5.70
N CYS A 38 12.83 9.11 4.60
CA CYS A 38 14.20 8.88 4.17
C CYS A 38 15.16 9.71 5.01
N ASP A 39 16.14 9.07 5.66
CA ASP A 39 17.12 9.77 6.48
C ASP A 39 18.11 10.61 5.65
N ASP A 40 18.26 10.31 4.35
CA ASP A 40 19.12 11.09 3.43
C ASP A 40 18.47 12.38 2.90
N CYS A 41 17.21 12.31 2.45
CA CYS A 41 16.55 13.45 1.77
C CYS A 41 15.26 13.94 2.43
N GLY A 42 14.81 13.29 3.51
CA GLY A 42 13.62 13.69 4.26
C GLY A 42 12.28 13.36 3.59
N ARG A 43 12.27 12.81 2.37
CA ARG A 43 11.03 12.41 1.69
C ARG A 43 10.24 11.41 2.51
N ARG A 44 8.94 11.63 2.65
CA ARG A 44 8.00 10.70 3.32
C ARG A 44 7.15 9.91 2.33
N TRP A 45 6.79 8.68 2.69
CA TRP A 45 5.89 7.83 1.91
C TRP A 45 5.19 6.78 2.78
N TYR A 46 4.05 6.25 2.33
CA TYR A 46 3.23 5.35 3.14
C TYR A 46 3.54 3.86 2.92
N TYR A 47 3.33 3.36 1.70
CA TYR A 47 3.49 1.94 1.40
C TYR A 47 4.96 1.51 1.41
N ASP A 48 5.24 0.33 1.95
CA ASP A 48 6.60 -0.21 1.97
C ASP A 48 7.19 -0.28 0.55
N ARG A 49 8.45 0.13 0.44
CA ARG A 49 9.23 0.24 -0.80
C ARG A 49 10.65 -0.09 -0.45
N ARG A 50 11.39 -0.77 -1.34
CA ARG A 50 12.83 -1.08 -1.15
C ARG A 50 13.77 0.12 -1.32
N ARG A 51 13.29 1.22 -1.89
CA ARG A 51 14.07 2.43 -2.16
C ARG A 51 13.23 3.68 -1.93
N CYS A 52 13.89 4.75 -1.49
CA CYS A 52 13.29 6.08 -1.43
C CYS A 52 12.75 6.46 -2.83
N PRO A 53 11.48 6.89 -2.94
CA PRO A 53 10.87 7.23 -4.22
C PRO A 53 11.45 8.52 -4.85
N ASP A 54 12.27 9.26 -4.11
CA ASP A 54 12.85 10.52 -4.54
C ASP A 54 14.35 10.38 -4.89
N CYS A 55 15.18 10.00 -3.90
CA CYS A 55 16.63 9.93 -4.08
C CYS A 55 17.16 8.52 -4.42
N GLY A 56 16.32 7.48 -4.43
CA GLY A 56 16.70 6.11 -4.78
C GLY A 56 17.59 5.35 -3.79
N ARG A 57 17.93 5.97 -2.65
CA ARG A 57 18.63 5.33 -1.52
C ARG A 57 17.84 4.14 -0.97
N SER A 58 18.55 3.18 -0.37
CA SER A 58 17.91 2.06 0.30
C SER A 58 16.99 2.56 1.41
N SER A 59 15.82 1.94 1.55
CA SER A 59 14.85 2.22 2.61
C SER A 59 14.90 1.20 3.75
N ALA A 60 15.84 0.25 3.72
CA ALA A 60 15.94 -0.82 4.71
C ALA A 60 15.95 -0.26 6.14
N ASP A 61 16.65 0.86 6.34
CA ASP A 61 16.79 1.53 7.63
C ASP A 61 15.95 2.81 7.75
N ALA A 62 15.03 3.06 6.81
CA ALA A 62 14.21 4.26 6.83
C ALA A 62 13.47 4.40 8.17
N SER A 63 13.65 5.55 8.81
CA SER A 63 12.89 5.95 9.98
C SER A 63 11.38 6.02 9.68
N THR A 64 10.55 6.08 10.74
CA THR A 64 9.10 6.27 10.59
C THR A 64 8.60 7.49 11.35
N VAL A 65 7.56 8.11 10.81
CA VAL A 65 6.87 9.26 11.39
C VAL A 65 5.38 8.95 11.54
N ARG A 66 4.75 9.51 12.58
CA ARG A 66 3.31 9.36 12.78
C ARG A 66 2.56 10.32 11.87
N LEU A 67 1.50 9.83 11.24
CA LEU A 67 0.52 10.63 10.53
C LEU A 67 -0.64 10.93 11.49
N GLU A 68 -0.82 12.20 11.88
CA GLU A 68 -1.85 12.58 12.85
C GLU A 68 -3.21 12.79 12.18
N THR A 69 -3.34 13.91 11.47
CA THR A 69 -4.57 14.27 10.75
C THR A 69 -4.26 14.54 9.29
N GLY A 70 -5.21 14.21 8.43
CA GLY A 70 -5.14 14.45 7.00
C GLY A 70 -6.45 14.99 6.47
N ALA A 71 -6.49 15.24 5.18
CA ALA A 71 -7.69 15.65 4.47
C ALA A 71 -8.11 14.60 3.45
N VAL A 72 -9.41 14.38 3.31
CA VAL A 72 -9.98 13.55 2.26
C VAL A 72 -9.85 14.28 0.92
N MET A 73 -9.28 13.60 -0.06
CA MET A 73 -9.09 14.11 -1.42
C MET A 73 -10.20 13.62 -2.35
N ALA A 74 -10.61 12.36 -2.19
CA ALA A 74 -11.67 11.72 -2.95
C ALA A 74 -12.24 10.53 -2.18
N THR A 75 -13.48 10.15 -2.48
CA THR A 75 -14.13 8.95 -1.94
C THR A 75 -14.74 8.11 -3.04
N THR A 76 -14.90 6.82 -2.77
CA THR A 76 -15.60 5.88 -3.65
C THR A 76 -16.26 4.78 -2.84
N THR A 77 -17.35 4.24 -3.36
CA THR A 77 -18.06 3.10 -2.77
C THR A 77 -17.94 1.91 -3.70
N VAL A 78 -17.43 0.80 -3.16
CA VAL A 78 -17.41 -0.49 -3.84
C VAL A 78 -18.67 -1.26 -3.44
N GLU A 79 -19.65 -1.27 -4.33
CA GLU A 79 -20.96 -1.90 -4.10
C GLU A 79 -20.89 -3.43 -4.12
N THR A 80 -20.03 -3.98 -4.98
CA THR A 80 -19.86 -5.43 -5.14
C THR A 80 -18.45 -5.82 -4.68
N THR A 81 -18.38 -6.50 -3.55
CA THR A 81 -17.13 -7.00 -2.97
C THR A 81 -17.02 -8.52 -3.08
N PRO A 82 -15.80 -9.08 -3.02
CA PRO A 82 -15.60 -10.51 -2.78
C PRO A 82 -16.36 -10.99 -1.53
N SER A 83 -16.72 -12.28 -1.47
CA SER A 83 -17.56 -12.84 -0.40
C SER A 83 -16.95 -12.76 1.01
N ASP A 84 -15.63 -12.61 1.09
CA ASP A 84 -14.85 -12.45 2.33
C ASP A 84 -14.66 -10.98 2.75
N VAL A 85 -15.28 -10.03 2.04
CA VAL A 85 -15.21 -8.59 2.31
C VAL A 85 -16.64 -8.03 2.39
N ARG A 86 -16.94 -7.27 3.44
CA ARG A 86 -18.26 -6.64 3.61
C ARG A 86 -18.57 -5.65 2.48
N ALA A 87 -19.77 -5.75 1.90
CA ALA A 87 -20.37 -4.74 1.02
C ALA A 87 -21.44 -3.90 1.76
N PRO A 88 -21.62 -2.62 1.40
CA PRO A 88 -20.71 -1.82 0.58
C PRO A 88 -19.39 -1.57 1.33
N ASN A 89 -18.29 -1.43 0.58
CA ASN A 89 -16.99 -1.04 1.13
C ASN A 89 -16.64 0.38 0.70
N HIS A 90 -16.61 1.30 1.66
CA HIS A 90 -16.29 2.70 1.42
C HIS A 90 -14.79 2.93 1.51
N LEU A 91 -14.24 3.61 0.52
CA LEU A 91 -12.82 3.92 0.42
C LEU A 91 -12.62 5.42 0.30
N ALA A 92 -11.54 5.91 0.90
CA ALA A 92 -11.10 7.29 0.78
C ALA A 92 -9.64 7.36 0.32
N LEU A 93 -9.36 8.26 -0.62
CA LEU A 93 -8.02 8.76 -0.88
C LEU A 93 -7.79 9.93 0.07
N ALA A 94 -6.82 9.81 0.97
CA ALA A 94 -6.49 10.84 1.94
C ALA A 94 -5.05 11.34 1.78
N ARG A 95 -4.83 12.60 2.16
CA ARG A 95 -3.50 13.24 2.20
C ARG A 95 -3.18 13.70 3.61
N PHE A 96 -2.02 13.31 4.09
CA PHE A 96 -1.40 13.73 5.34
C PHE A 96 -0.09 14.45 4.98
N ASP A 97 -0.09 15.78 5.00
CA ASP A 97 0.98 16.61 4.43
C ASP A 97 1.34 16.19 2.98
N GLU A 98 2.55 15.68 2.75
CA GLU A 98 3.01 15.17 1.45
C GLU A 98 2.65 13.69 1.20
N VAL A 99 2.21 12.97 2.22
CA VAL A 99 1.92 11.53 2.15
C VAL A 99 0.48 11.30 1.72
N GLN A 100 0.26 10.39 0.77
CA GLN A 100 -1.07 9.99 0.31
C GLN A 100 -1.25 8.49 0.41
N LEU A 101 -2.47 8.07 0.77
CA LEU A 101 -2.85 6.67 0.84
C LEU A 101 -4.34 6.48 0.57
N ILE A 102 -4.71 5.24 0.23
CA ILE A 102 -6.10 4.79 0.19
C ILE A 102 -6.37 3.95 1.44
N ALA A 103 -7.49 4.23 2.10
CA ALA A 103 -7.93 3.55 3.31
C ALA A 103 -9.45 3.34 3.31
N GLN A 104 -9.93 2.45 4.18
CA GLN A 104 -11.37 2.32 4.41
C GLN A 104 -11.92 3.56 5.11
N ALA A 105 -13.08 4.03 4.67
CA ALA A 105 -13.86 5.06 5.36
C ALA A 105 -14.84 4.38 6.32
N ALA A 106 -14.74 4.72 7.61
CA ALA A 106 -15.42 3.98 8.66
C ALA A 106 -16.94 3.84 8.48
N ASP A 107 -17.60 4.91 8.05
CA ASP A 107 -19.06 5.01 8.04
C ASP A 107 -19.61 5.51 6.69
N GLY A 108 -18.77 5.58 5.66
CA GLY A 108 -19.18 6.02 4.30
C GLY A 108 -19.52 7.50 4.15
N ASP A 109 -19.58 8.25 5.25
CA ASP A 109 -19.98 9.66 5.28
C ASP A 109 -18.84 10.65 5.00
N LEU A 110 -17.65 10.17 4.63
CA LEU A 110 -16.53 11.04 4.29
C LEU A 110 -16.74 11.72 2.92
N ALA A 111 -16.49 13.02 2.88
CA ALA A 111 -16.51 13.86 1.69
C ALA A 111 -15.13 14.49 1.44
N PRO A 112 -14.80 14.86 0.18
CA PRO A 112 -13.61 15.64 -0.11
C PRO A 112 -13.56 16.93 0.71
N GLY A 113 -12.43 17.18 1.38
CA GLY A 113 -12.23 18.31 2.28
C GLY A 113 -12.33 17.96 3.77
N ASP A 114 -12.94 16.82 4.12
CA ASP A 114 -13.08 16.42 5.52
C ASP A 114 -11.73 16.13 6.17
N THR A 115 -11.59 16.53 7.43
CA THR A 115 -10.44 16.20 8.26
C THR A 115 -10.60 14.80 8.82
N VAL A 116 -9.57 13.98 8.68
CA VAL A 116 -9.58 12.57 9.07
C VAL A 116 -8.37 12.19 9.92
N ARG A 117 -8.54 11.14 10.71
CA ARG A 117 -7.47 10.46 11.46
C ARG A 117 -7.57 8.95 11.27
N PHE A 118 -6.48 8.25 11.60
CA PHE A 118 -6.50 6.80 11.66
C PHE A 118 -7.37 6.30 12.82
N ASP A 119 -8.13 5.25 12.55
CA ASP A 119 -8.90 4.46 13.52
C ASP A 119 -8.25 3.08 13.68
N GLY A 120 -6.92 3.09 13.82
CA GLY A 120 -6.10 1.89 13.91
C GLY A 120 -6.09 1.04 12.64
N SER A 121 -5.64 -0.20 12.80
CA SER A 121 -5.57 -1.18 11.72
C SER A 121 -6.78 -2.12 11.77
N HIS A 122 -7.52 -2.21 10.67
CA HIS A 122 -8.75 -2.99 10.58
C HIS A 122 -8.62 -4.19 9.66
N ARG A 123 -9.24 -5.31 10.03
CA ARG A 123 -9.24 -6.51 9.19
C ARG A 123 -10.28 -6.34 8.08
N LEU A 124 -9.81 -6.31 6.83
CA LEU A 124 -10.67 -6.21 5.65
C LEU A 124 -11.28 -7.54 5.23
N ARG A 125 -10.53 -8.64 5.43
CA ARG A 125 -10.90 -9.99 4.99
C ARG A 125 -10.98 -10.96 6.14
N ASP A 126 -12.03 -11.77 6.17
CA ASP A 126 -12.12 -12.90 7.09
C ASP A 126 -11.02 -13.92 6.76
N GLY A 127 -10.19 -14.26 7.75
CA GLY A 127 -9.08 -15.21 7.59
C GLY A 127 -7.75 -14.61 7.14
N ARG A 128 -7.64 -13.29 6.90
CA ARG A 128 -6.35 -12.62 6.71
C ARG A 128 -5.88 -11.96 8.01
N GLU A 129 -4.67 -12.25 8.44
CA GLU A 129 -4.08 -11.62 9.63
C GLU A 129 -3.73 -10.14 9.40
N ARG A 130 -3.41 -9.78 8.16
CA ARG A 130 -3.04 -8.42 7.78
C ARG A 130 -4.22 -7.47 7.95
N THR A 131 -3.95 -6.36 8.62
CA THR A 131 -4.89 -5.26 8.85
C THR A 131 -4.58 -4.13 7.87
N ASP A 132 -5.64 -3.51 7.34
CA ASP A 132 -5.59 -2.38 6.41
C ASP A 132 -6.00 -1.09 7.16
N PRO A 133 -5.54 0.09 6.73
CA PRO A 133 -5.86 1.35 7.40
C PRO A 133 -7.36 1.67 7.30
N ARG A 134 -7.93 2.18 8.40
CA ARG A 134 -9.26 2.78 8.45
C ARG A 134 -9.19 4.23 8.90
N LEU A 135 -10.00 5.08 8.28
CA LEU A 135 -10.12 6.50 8.57
C LEU A 135 -11.49 6.82 9.14
N VAL A 136 -11.49 7.73 10.11
CA VAL A 136 -12.68 8.34 10.71
C VAL A 136 -12.56 9.85 10.62
N ALA A 137 -13.70 10.55 10.55
CA ALA A 137 -13.75 11.99 10.66
C ALA A 137 -13.19 12.45 12.01
N VAL A 138 -12.59 13.64 12.01
CA VAL A 138 -12.31 14.40 13.23
C VAL A 138 -13.45 15.40 13.37
N ASP A 139 -14.27 15.26 14.41
CA ASP A 139 -15.28 16.26 14.72
C ASP A 139 -14.58 17.54 15.20
N ASP A 140 -14.84 18.68 14.54
CA ASP A 140 -14.52 20.00 15.09
C ASP A 140 -15.40 20.19 16.33
N SER A 141 -14.81 20.00 17.51
CA SER A 141 -15.47 20.19 18.81
C SER A 141 -15.50 21.66 19.22
#